data_AF-A0A0W0EYX8-F1
#
_entry.id   AF-A0A0W0EYX8-F1
#
_cell.length_a   1.000
_cell.length_b   1.000
_cell.length_c   1.000
_cell.angle_alpha   90.00
_cell.angle_beta   90.00
_cell.angle_gamma   90.00
#
_symmetry.space_group_name_H-M   'P 1'
#
loop_
_entity.id
_entity.type
_entity.pdbx_description
1 polymer ?
#
loop_
_entity_poly.entity_id
_entity_poly.type
_entity_poly.pdbx_seq_one_letter_code
_entity_poly.pdbx_strand_id
1 'polypeptide(L)'
;MAQMQGITGSGDITSHKSTNYESMHLTYIPPNYTNFSTPAAPATHLRSISRLFAQASLSVHSLVGMNGDHASNQKKTVCLMLAWKEESLWILLGWEHLQTLMKEELMLILSEVKIKVVDKAGGFLEWVKLTEEDQHLHYKAGMDALALKLGEEQFKTLPEDKKQDIDLFFWAGCSMHKELNLVVGGYAVLEQF
;
A
#
# COMPACT_ATOMS: atom_id res chain seq x y z
N MET A 1 11.17 -16.58 -12.27
CA MET A 1 9.80 -16.12 -11.94
C MET A 1 9.76 -14.62 -12.16
N ALA A 2 8.84 -14.11 -12.98
CA ALA A 2 8.73 -12.67 -13.24
C ALA A 2 8.12 -11.97 -12.00
N GLN A 3 8.87 -11.04 -11.40
CA GLN A 3 8.41 -10.26 -10.25
C GLN A 3 7.63 -9.05 -10.76
N MET A 4 6.42 -8.85 -10.25
CA MET A 4 5.57 -7.71 -10.62
C MET A 4 6.21 -6.41 -10.10
N GLN A 5 6.52 -5.47 -11.01
CA GLN A 5 7.22 -4.23 -10.67
C GLN A 5 6.30 -3.14 -10.09
N GLY A 6 5.00 -3.19 -10.35
CA GLY A 6 4.03 -2.22 -9.83
C GLY A 6 2.59 -2.63 -10.08
N ILE A 7 1.69 -2.24 -9.18
CA ILE A 7 0.24 -2.39 -9.23
C ILE A 7 -0.44 -1.03 -9.08
N THR A 8 -1.61 -0.89 -9.69
CA THR A 8 -2.53 0.23 -9.47
C THR A 8 -3.89 -0.30 -9.03
N GLY A 9 -4.46 0.25 -7.96
CA GLY A 9 -5.78 -0.13 -7.45
C GLY A 9 -6.92 0.76 -7.96
N SER A 10 -8.16 0.27 -7.93
CA SER A 10 -9.37 1.07 -8.18
C SER A 10 -10.45 0.71 -7.17
N GLY A 11 -11.26 1.68 -6.76
CA GLY A 11 -12.35 1.50 -5.79
C GLY A 11 -13.76 1.54 -6.39
N ASP A 12 -13.89 1.58 -7.72
CA ASP A 12 -15.17 1.69 -8.41
C ASP A 12 -16.01 0.41 -8.29
N ILE A 13 -16.95 0.40 -7.33
CA ILE A 13 -18.06 -0.56 -7.33
C ILE A 13 -19.20 0.08 -8.13
N THR A 14 -19.16 -0.06 -9.45
CA THR A 14 -20.37 -0.05 -10.27
C THR A 14 -20.68 -1.50 -10.64
N SER A 15 -21.90 -1.97 -10.39
CA SER A 15 -22.30 -3.36 -10.68
C SER A 15 -22.01 -3.69 -12.15
N HIS A 16 -20.96 -4.49 -12.40
CA HIS A 16 -20.42 -4.80 -13.73
C HIS A 16 -21.32 -5.75 -14.51
N LYS A 17 -22.51 -5.32 -14.91
CA LYS A 17 -23.41 -6.15 -15.73
C LYS A 17 -23.36 -5.85 -17.23
N SER A 18 -22.70 -4.78 -17.69
CA SER A 18 -22.84 -4.39 -19.11
C SER A 18 -21.84 -3.35 -19.63
N THR A 19 -20.57 -3.37 -19.22
CA THR A 19 -19.60 -2.40 -19.77
C THR A 19 -18.36 -3.10 -20.31
N ASN A 20 -18.20 -3.06 -21.63
CA ASN A 20 -16.94 -3.32 -22.30
C ASN A 20 -16.04 -2.10 -22.05
N TYR A 21 -14.92 -2.28 -21.36
CA TYR A 21 -14.02 -1.19 -21.06
C TYR A 21 -13.22 -0.84 -22.32
N GLU A 22 -13.67 0.15 -23.07
CA GLU A 22 -12.84 0.99 -23.96
C GLU A 22 -11.88 1.88 -23.12
N SER A 23 -11.59 1.53 -21.87
CA SER A 23 -10.60 2.25 -21.08
C SER A 23 -9.22 1.92 -21.63
N MET A 24 -8.56 2.92 -22.21
CA MET A 24 -7.16 2.82 -22.62
C MET A 24 -6.27 2.65 -21.38
N HIS A 25 -6.15 1.42 -20.91
CA HIS A 25 -5.06 1.03 -20.03
C HIS A 25 -3.79 0.92 -20.87
N LEU A 26 -2.74 1.65 -20.51
CA LEU A 26 -1.39 1.36 -21.00
C LEU A 26 -0.94 0.04 -20.38
N THR A 27 -1.36 -1.05 -21.02
CA THR A 27 -0.86 -2.39 -20.71
C THR A 27 0.44 -2.56 -21.47
N TYR A 28 1.57 -2.36 -20.79
CA TYR A 28 2.87 -2.65 -21.38
C TYR A 28 2.98 -4.16 -21.57
N ILE A 29 2.92 -4.61 -22.83
CA ILE A 29 3.16 -6.01 -23.18
C ILE A 29 4.68 -6.16 -23.31
N PRO A 30 5.36 -6.83 -22.36
CA PRO A 30 6.79 -7.07 -22.51
C PRO A 30 7.01 -7.94 -23.76
N PRO A 31 8.07 -7.67 -24.55
CA PRO A 31 8.38 -8.50 -25.70
C PRO A 31 8.61 -9.94 -25.28
N ASN A 32 8.06 -10.87 -26.06
CA ASN A 32 8.30 -12.28 -25.86
C ASN A 32 9.76 -12.59 -26.25
N TYR A 33 10.64 -12.70 -25.24
CA TYR A 33 12.09 -12.89 -25.42
C TYR A 33 12.47 -14.19 -26.14
N THR A 34 11.51 -15.10 -26.37
CA THR A 34 11.74 -16.35 -27.13
C THR A 34 11.10 -16.33 -28.52
N ASN A 35 10.11 -15.48 -28.79
CA ASN A 35 9.51 -15.30 -30.10
C ASN A 35 8.90 -13.90 -30.27
N PHE A 36 9.64 -13.01 -30.93
CA PHE A 36 9.24 -11.61 -31.17
C PHE A 36 8.00 -11.46 -32.08
N SER A 37 7.54 -12.54 -32.72
CA SER A 37 6.41 -12.53 -33.65
C SER A 37 5.04 -12.58 -32.93
N THR A 38 5.00 -12.91 -31.64
CA THR A 38 3.75 -13.07 -30.89
C THR A 38 3.83 -12.40 -29.50
N PRO A 39 3.19 -11.24 -29.30
CA PRO A 39 3.02 -10.67 -27.96
C PRO A 39 2.20 -11.61 -27.09
N ALA A 40 2.57 -11.79 -25.82
CA ALA A 40 1.74 -12.54 -24.88
C ALA A 40 0.40 -11.81 -24.64
N ALA A 41 -0.70 -12.53 -24.64
CA ALA A 41 -2.01 -11.94 -24.34
C ALA A 41 -2.00 -11.37 -22.91
N PRO A 42 -2.49 -10.15 -22.68
CA PRO A 42 -2.55 -9.57 -21.35
C PRO A 42 -3.56 -10.35 -20.49
N ALA A 43 -3.12 -10.80 -19.31
CA ALA A 43 -3.97 -11.47 -18.34
C ALA A 43 -4.25 -10.53 -17.16
N THR A 44 -5.47 -10.00 -17.09
CA THR A 44 -5.93 -9.19 -15.95
C THR A 44 -6.43 -10.11 -14.85
N HIS A 45 -5.74 -10.12 -13.70
CA HIS A 45 -6.16 -10.88 -12.52
C HIS A 45 -6.77 -9.94 -11.48
N LEU A 46 -8.08 -10.04 -11.27
CA LEU A 46 -8.75 -9.37 -10.15
C LEU A 46 -8.35 -10.09 -8.85
N ARG A 47 -7.68 -9.40 -7.93
CA ARG A 47 -7.39 -9.92 -6.59
C ARG A 47 -8.11 -9.06 -5.55
N SER A 48 -8.94 -9.69 -4.73
CA SER A 48 -9.58 -9.05 -3.58
C SER A 48 -8.57 -8.86 -2.46
N ILE A 49 -8.56 -7.69 -1.80
CA ILE A 49 -7.78 -7.43 -0.59
C ILE A 49 -8.67 -7.78 0.60
N SER A 50 -8.51 -8.98 1.16
CA SER A 50 -9.13 -9.34 2.45
C SER A 50 -8.17 -9.04 3.60
N ARG A 51 -8.68 -8.84 4.83
CA ARG A 51 -7.84 -8.65 6.03
C ARG A 51 -6.88 -9.82 6.31
N LEU A 52 -7.09 -10.98 5.67
CA LEU A 52 -6.24 -12.17 5.76
C LEU A 52 -5.07 -12.16 4.74
N PHE A 53 -4.97 -11.16 3.85
CA PHE A 53 -3.89 -11.04 2.86
C PHE A 53 -2.57 -10.46 3.41
N ALA A 54 -2.39 -10.35 4.73
CA ALA A 54 -1.08 -10.02 5.31
C ALA A 54 0.02 -11.06 4.96
N GLN A 55 -0.34 -12.22 4.40
CA GLN A 55 0.58 -13.29 4.04
C GLN A 55 0.72 -13.59 2.54
N ALA A 56 -0.04 -12.95 1.65
CA ALA A 56 0.00 -13.24 0.22
C ALA A 56 0.37 -12.02 -0.64
N SER A 57 1.68 -11.85 -0.84
CA SER A 57 2.35 -11.29 -2.04
C SER A 57 1.76 -10.01 -2.65
N LEU A 58 1.30 -9.06 -1.84
CA LEU A 58 1.31 -7.66 -2.25
C LEU A 58 2.40 -6.96 -1.46
N SER A 59 3.53 -6.71 -2.11
CA SER A 59 4.57 -5.87 -1.52
C SER A 59 4.04 -4.45 -1.49
N VAL A 60 4.12 -3.79 -0.35
CA VAL A 60 3.75 -2.37 -0.21
C VAL A 60 4.52 -1.51 -1.22
N HIS A 61 5.75 -1.90 -1.53
CA HIS A 61 6.59 -1.30 -2.58
C HIS A 61 5.97 -1.39 -3.99
N SER A 62 5.16 -2.41 -4.27
CA SER A 62 4.52 -2.54 -5.57
C SER A 62 3.28 -1.65 -5.73
N LEU A 63 2.73 -1.07 -4.66
CA LEU A 63 1.60 -0.15 -4.80
C LEU A 63 2.07 1.21 -5.31
N VAL A 64 1.93 1.45 -6.61
CA VAL A 64 2.41 2.68 -7.27
C VAL A 64 1.31 3.66 -7.63
N GLY A 65 0.04 3.34 -7.36
CA GLY A 65 -1.04 4.31 -7.56
C GLY A 65 -2.44 3.76 -7.39
N MET A 66 -3.42 4.66 -7.48
CA MET A 66 -4.84 4.38 -7.45
C MET A 66 -5.65 5.26 -8.38
N ASN A 67 -6.74 4.67 -8.90
CA ASN A 67 -7.75 5.37 -9.66
C ASN A 67 -9.00 5.59 -8.79
N GLY A 68 -9.65 6.74 -8.93
CA GLY A 68 -10.95 7.00 -8.35
C GLY A 68 -11.02 8.30 -7.54
N ASP A 69 -11.78 9.26 -8.05
CA ASP A 69 -12.14 10.51 -7.36
C ASP A 69 -13.64 10.84 -7.51
N HIS A 70 -14.41 9.90 -8.07
CA HIS A 70 -15.80 10.08 -8.48
C HIS A 70 -16.71 10.50 -7.32
N ALA A 71 -16.57 9.84 -6.18
CA ALA A 71 -17.37 10.10 -4.98
C ALA A 71 -16.45 10.36 -3.78
N SER A 72 -16.96 11.04 -2.76
CA SER A 72 -16.19 11.41 -1.57
C SER A 72 -15.59 10.19 -0.84
N ASN A 73 -16.31 9.06 -0.85
CA ASN A 73 -15.81 7.79 -0.33
C ASN A 73 -14.61 7.25 -1.13
N GLN A 74 -14.59 7.41 -2.45
CA GLN A 74 -13.48 7.00 -3.32
C GLN A 74 -12.22 7.81 -3.01
N LYS A 75 -12.35 9.14 -2.88
CA LYS A 75 -11.24 10.00 -2.46
C LYS A 75 -10.70 9.59 -1.09
N LYS A 76 -11.61 9.30 -0.14
CA LYS A 76 -11.24 8.82 1.20
C LYS A 76 -10.50 7.47 1.14
N THR A 77 -10.92 6.55 0.26
CA THR A 77 -10.22 5.28 0.06
C THR A 77 -8.79 5.49 -0.43
N VAL A 78 -8.57 6.38 -1.41
CA VAL A 78 -7.21 6.69 -1.90
C VAL A 78 -6.34 7.27 -0.79
N CYS A 79 -6.87 8.21 -0.01
CA CYS A 79 -6.15 8.76 1.15
C CYS A 79 -5.80 7.69 2.19
N LEU A 80 -6.74 6.78 2.50
CA LEU A 80 -6.49 5.69 3.45
C LEU A 80 -5.44 4.70 2.93
N MET A 81 -5.43 4.42 1.63
CA MET A 81 -4.44 3.53 1.02
C MET A 81 -3.05 4.16 0.96
N LEU A 82 -2.97 5.48 0.73
CA LEU A 82 -1.73 6.25 0.85
C LEU A 82 -1.16 6.18 2.28
N ALA A 83 -1.98 6.51 3.28
CA ALA A 83 -1.57 6.45 4.67
C ALA A 83 -1.15 5.03 5.10
N TRP A 84 -1.91 4.01 4.68
CA TRP A 84 -1.56 2.62 4.92
C TRP A 84 -0.24 2.22 4.23
N LYS A 85 -0.01 2.67 2.99
CA LYS A 85 1.24 2.42 2.26
C LYS A 85 2.43 2.99 3.04
N GLU A 86 2.33 4.25 3.44
CA GLU A 86 3.36 4.96 4.19
C GLU A 86 3.69 4.26 5.52
N GLU A 87 2.68 4.01 6.36
CA GLU A 87 2.87 3.32 7.64
C GLU A 87 3.49 1.92 7.45
N SER A 88 3.02 1.17 6.46
CA SER A 88 3.52 -0.18 6.19
C SER A 88 4.97 -0.18 5.67
N LEU A 89 5.37 0.84 4.90
CA LEU A 89 6.75 1.00 4.45
C LEU A 89 7.67 1.31 5.62
N TRP A 90 7.27 2.20 6.53
CA TRP A 90 8.07 2.49 7.72
C TRP A 90 8.23 1.25 8.60
N ILE A 91 7.14 0.53 8.90
CA ILE A 91 7.24 -0.71 9.67
C ILE A 91 8.22 -1.69 9.00
N LEU A 92 8.14 -1.86 7.68
CA LEU A 92 9.03 -2.75 6.94
C LEU A 92 10.50 -2.30 7.03
N LEU A 93 10.80 -1.03 6.76
CA LEU A 93 12.16 -0.47 6.88
C LEU A 93 12.72 -0.62 8.30
N GLY A 94 11.88 -0.44 9.32
CA GLY A 94 12.27 -0.64 10.71
C GLY A 94 12.63 -2.09 11.03
N TRP A 95 11.82 -3.04 10.55
CA TRP A 95 12.12 -4.47 10.71
C TRP A 95 13.37 -4.91 9.95
N GLU A 96 13.60 -4.37 8.75
CA GLU A 96 14.83 -4.59 8.00
C GLU A 96 16.03 -4.03 8.77
N HIS A 97 15.92 -2.83 9.32
CA HIS A 97 16.99 -2.24 10.13
C HIS A 97 17.30 -3.06 11.38
N LEU A 98 16.27 -3.52 12.11
CA LEU A 98 16.46 -4.38 13.29
C LEU A 98 17.24 -5.66 12.98
N GLN A 99 17.10 -6.23 11.77
CA GLN A 99 17.85 -7.40 11.33
C GLN A 99 19.33 -7.09 11.06
N THR A 100 19.68 -5.82 10.84
CA THR A 100 21.07 -5.39 10.58
C THR A 100 21.86 -5.05 11.84
N LEU A 101 21.18 -4.88 12.98
CA LEU A 101 21.83 -4.47 14.23
C LEU A 101 22.73 -5.56 14.81
N MET A 102 23.76 -5.13 15.54
CA MET A 102 24.56 -6.06 16.32
C MET A 102 23.73 -6.62 17.49
N LYS A 103 24.12 -7.82 17.95
CA LYS A 103 23.38 -8.52 19.01
C LYS A 103 23.28 -7.67 20.28
N GLU A 104 24.33 -6.95 20.63
CA GLU A 104 24.40 -6.11 21.82
C GLU A 104 23.41 -4.93 21.73
N GLU A 105 23.36 -4.26 20.59
CA GLU A 105 22.43 -3.15 20.32
C GLU A 105 20.98 -3.63 20.31
N LEU A 106 20.73 -4.77 19.67
CA LEU A 106 19.41 -5.39 19.62
C LEU A 106 18.93 -5.74 21.04
N MET A 107 19.78 -6.34 21.87
CA MET A 107 19.43 -6.69 23.25
C MET A 107 19.05 -5.46 24.08
N LEU A 108 19.77 -4.34 23.92
CA LEU A 108 19.43 -3.08 24.59
C LEU A 108 18.06 -2.59 24.17
N ILE A 109 17.80 -2.52 22.86
CA ILE A 109 16.51 -2.04 22.32
C ILE A 109 15.35 -2.94 22.76
N LEU A 110 15.49 -4.26 22.70
CA LEU A 110 14.45 -5.19 23.13
C LEU A 110 14.17 -5.06 24.64
N SER A 111 15.19 -4.80 25.45
CA SER A 111 15.01 -4.57 26.88
C SER A 111 14.19 -3.30 27.16
N GLU A 112 14.44 -2.22 26.40
CA GLU A 112 13.66 -1.00 26.51
C GLU A 112 12.20 -1.20 26.10
N VAL A 113 11.95 -1.95 25.02
CA VAL A 113 10.58 -2.28 24.59
C VAL A 113 9.86 -3.03 25.70
N LYS A 114 10.51 -4.03 26.29
CA LYS A 114 9.92 -4.82 27.38
C LYS A 114 9.55 -3.93 28.57
N ILE A 115 10.44 -3.02 28.99
CA ILE A 115 10.17 -2.08 30.09
C ILE A 115 8.93 -1.22 29.76
N LYS A 116 8.92 -0.58 28.59
CA LYS A 116 7.81 0.29 28.15
C LYS A 116 6.48 -0.45 28.06
N VAL A 117 6.51 -1.70 27.59
CA VAL A 117 5.31 -2.54 27.45
C VAL A 117 4.77 -2.97 28.81
N VAL A 118 5.64 -3.36 29.74
CA VAL A 118 5.27 -3.68 31.13
C VAL A 118 4.68 -2.46 31.83
N ASP A 119 5.29 -1.29 31.68
CA ASP A 119 4.78 -0.04 32.26
C ASP A 119 3.41 0.32 31.70
N LYS A 120 3.20 0.17 30.39
CA LYS A 120 1.88 0.37 29.74
C LYS A 120 0.80 -0.58 30.23
N ALA A 121 1.16 -1.78 30.67
CA ALA A 121 0.23 -2.74 31.25
C ALA A 121 -0.16 -2.41 32.71
N GLY A 122 0.36 -1.32 33.29
CA GLY A 122 0.13 -0.95 34.69
C GLY A 122 1.28 -1.37 35.62
N GLY A 123 2.44 -1.70 35.06
CA GLY A 123 3.63 -2.12 35.79
C GLY A 123 3.72 -3.64 35.99
N PHE A 124 4.80 -4.08 36.63
CA PHE A 124 5.16 -5.50 36.71
C PHE A 124 4.09 -6.39 37.36
N LEU A 125 3.41 -5.91 38.41
CA LEU A 125 2.39 -6.70 39.11
C LEU A 125 1.15 -6.95 38.25
N GLU A 126 0.75 -5.97 37.43
CA GLU A 126 -0.36 -6.15 36.49
C GLU A 126 0.08 -6.99 35.29
N TRP A 127 1.32 -6.80 34.81
CA TRP A 127 1.90 -7.61 33.74
C TRP A 127 1.88 -9.11 34.03
N VAL A 128 2.29 -9.52 35.24
CA VAL A 128 2.34 -10.94 35.62
C VAL A 128 0.95 -11.58 35.73
N LYS A 129 -0.12 -10.78 35.88
CA LYS A 129 -1.50 -11.29 35.88
C LYS A 129 -2.03 -11.57 34.47
N LEU A 130 -1.41 -10.97 33.44
CA LEU A 130 -1.81 -11.18 32.05
C LEU A 130 -1.51 -12.60 31.60
N THR A 131 -2.36 -13.12 30.72
CA THR A 131 -2.10 -14.40 30.05
C THR A 131 -0.89 -14.29 29.13
N GLU A 132 -0.27 -15.41 28.80
CA GLU A 132 0.85 -15.42 27.84
C GLU A 132 0.44 -14.84 26.47
N GLU A 133 -0.80 -15.07 26.06
CA GLU A 133 -1.35 -14.52 24.81
C GLU A 133 -1.46 -12.99 24.88
N ASP A 134 -1.99 -12.45 25.97
CA ASP A 134 -2.08 -11.00 26.16
C ASP A 134 -0.69 -10.36 26.25
N GLN A 135 0.24 -10.98 26.99
CA GLN A 135 1.63 -10.52 27.06
C GLN A 135 2.27 -10.51 25.66
N HIS A 136 2.03 -11.53 24.86
CA HIS A 136 2.51 -11.60 23.49
C HIS A 136 1.88 -10.50 22.61
N LEU A 137 0.58 -10.23 22.72
CA LEU A 137 -0.09 -9.14 21.99
C LEU A 137 0.49 -7.77 22.35
N HIS A 138 0.70 -7.53 23.64
CA HIS A 138 1.34 -6.30 24.14
C HIS A 138 2.77 -6.15 23.63
N TYR A 139 3.56 -7.23 23.65
CA TYR A 139 4.93 -7.21 23.17
C TYR A 139 4.98 -6.99 21.65
N LYS A 140 4.13 -7.69 20.88
CA LYS A 140 3.98 -7.50 19.43
C LYS A 140 3.66 -6.05 19.10
N ALA A 141 2.67 -5.46 19.78
CA ALA A 141 2.32 -4.04 19.57
C ALA A 141 3.49 -3.10 19.91
N GLY A 142 4.26 -3.41 20.95
CA GLY A 142 5.49 -2.67 21.30
C GLY A 142 6.56 -2.77 20.22
N MET A 143 6.76 -3.96 19.65
CA MET A 143 7.69 -4.20 18.56
C MET A 143 7.26 -3.51 17.26
N ASP A 144 5.98 -3.58 16.90
CA ASP A 144 5.44 -2.91 15.72
C ASP A 144 5.61 -1.38 15.84
N ALA A 145 5.37 -0.81 17.02
CA ALA A 145 5.58 0.62 17.28
C ALA A 145 7.06 1.03 17.24
N LEU A 146 7.97 0.16 17.71
CA LEU A 146 9.40 0.38 17.58
C LEU A 146 9.84 0.35 16.11
N ALA A 147 9.38 -0.64 15.35
CA ALA A 147 9.68 -0.78 13.93
C ALA A 147 9.20 0.45 13.15
N LEU A 148 7.97 0.92 13.41
CA LEU A 148 7.45 2.17 12.83
C LEU A 148 8.42 3.35 13.06
N LYS A 149 8.83 3.58 14.31
CA LYS A 149 9.72 4.69 14.69
C LYS A 149 11.09 4.58 14.01
N LEU A 150 11.71 3.40 14.04
CA LEU A 150 13.01 3.17 13.40
C LEU A 150 12.93 3.31 11.89
N GLY A 151 11.81 2.85 11.30
CA GLY A 151 11.53 2.99 9.88
C GLY A 151 11.44 4.43 9.41
N GLU A 152 10.73 5.28 10.15
CA GLU A 152 10.66 6.72 9.89
C GLU A 152 12.05 7.38 9.98
N GLU A 153 12.85 6.99 10.98
CA GLU A 153 14.22 7.50 11.15
C GLU A 153 15.12 7.06 9.99
N GLN A 154 15.04 5.80 9.58
CA GLN A 154 15.77 5.27 8.43
C GLN A 154 15.32 5.91 7.12
N PHE A 155 14.02 6.10 6.93
CA PHE A 155 13.52 6.77 5.74
C PHE A 155 14.12 8.18 5.60
N LYS A 156 14.24 8.92 6.70
CA LYS A 156 14.84 10.27 6.70
C LYS A 156 16.32 10.28 6.30
N THR A 157 17.07 9.21 6.59
CA THR A 157 18.50 9.09 6.24
C THR A 157 18.73 8.61 4.80
N LEU A 158 17.69 8.10 4.12
CA LEU A 158 17.81 7.64 2.75
C LEU A 158 18.21 8.77 1.77
N PRO A 159 18.98 8.43 0.72
CA PRO A 159 19.17 9.28 -0.45
C PRO A 159 17.84 9.70 -1.08
N GLU A 160 17.82 10.89 -1.68
CA GLU A 160 16.59 11.48 -2.24
C GLU A 160 15.98 10.64 -3.38
N ASP A 161 16.81 10.03 -4.22
CA ASP A 161 16.35 9.11 -5.28
C ASP A 161 15.59 7.91 -4.71
N LYS A 162 16.06 7.38 -3.58
CA LYS A 162 15.41 6.25 -2.90
C LYS A 162 14.13 6.65 -2.19
N LYS A 163 14.06 7.86 -1.62
CA LYS A 163 12.82 8.40 -1.06
C LYS A 163 11.76 8.55 -2.15
N GLN A 164 12.13 9.10 -3.30
CA GLN A 164 11.23 9.27 -4.43
C GLN A 164 10.69 7.93 -4.97
N ASP A 165 11.54 6.90 -5.07
CA ASP A 165 11.12 5.55 -5.46
C ASP A 165 10.07 4.97 -4.48
N ILE A 166 10.28 5.17 -3.18
CA ILE A 166 9.40 4.65 -2.11
C ILE A 166 8.07 5.41 -2.05
N ASP A 167 8.14 6.74 -2.13
CA ASP A 167 6.99 7.66 -2.06
C ASP A 167 6.15 7.68 -3.34
N LEU A 168 6.62 7.05 -4.42
CA LEU A 168 5.94 7.02 -5.71
C LEU A 168 4.50 6.51 -5.54
N PHE A 169 3.54 7.40 -5.78
CA PHE A 169 2.12 7.06 -5.79
C PHE A 169 1.33 7.99 -6.72
N PHE A 170 0.77 7.42 -7.79
CA PHE A 170 -0.06 8.14 -8.73
C PHE A 170 -1.53 8.08 -8.32
N TRP A 171 -2.17 9.23 -8.15
CA TRP A 171 -3.62 9.30 -8.02
C TRP A 171 -4.24 9.81 -9.33
N ALA A 172 -4.87 8.92 -10.09
CA ALA A 172 -5.64 9.30 -11.25
C ALA A 172 -7.13 9.41 -10.90
N GLY A 173 -7.79 10.45 -11.39
CA GLY A 173 -9.25 10.60 -11.24
C GLY A 173 -10.03 9.55 -12.04
N CYS A 174 -11.35 9.51 -11.84
CA CYS A 174 -12.27 8.73 -12.64
C CYS A 174 -12.44 9.39 -14.02
N SER A 175 -12.21 8.63 -15.09
CA SER A 175 -12.32 9.14 -16.47
C SER A 175 -13.77 9.31 -16.94
N MET A 176 -14.74 8.65 -16.28
CA MET A 176 -16.13 8.56 -16.74
C MET A 176 -16.88 9.92 -16.75
N HIS A 177 -16.57 10.84 -15.82
CA HIS A 177 -17.25 12.14 -15.73
C HIS A 177 -16.59 13.23 -16.58
N LYS A 178 -15.38 12.99 -17.10
CA LYS A 178 -14.70 13.93 -17.99
C LYS A 178 -15.23 13.81 -19.42
N GLU A 179 -15.65 12.61 -19.83
CA GLU A 179 -16.32 12.38 -21.12
C GLU A 179 -17.76 12.94 -21.16
N LEU A 180 -18.49 12.98 -20.04
CA LEU A 180 -19.85 13.57 -20.01
C LEU A 180 -19.86 15.09 -20.24
N ASN A 181 -18.83 15.81 -19.81
CA ASN A 181 -18.72 17.25 -20.09
C ASN A 181 -18.55 17.56 -21.59
N LEU A 182 -18.00 16.61 -22.37
CA LEU A 182 -17.94 16.71 -23.83
C LEU A 182 -19.35 16.72 -24.44
N VAL A 183 -20.25 15.90 -23.88
CA VAL A 183 -21.65 15.79 -24.34
C VAL A 183 -22.46 17.03 -23.97
N VAL A 184 -22.25 17.60 -22.77
CA VAL A 184 -22.90 18.86 -22.37
C VAL A 184 -22.44 20.04 -23.23
N GLY A 185 -21.13 20.13 -23.51
CA GLY A 185 -20.58 21.13 -24.42
C GLY A 185 -21.08 20.95 -25.87
N GLY A 186 -21.15 19.71 -26.35
CA GLY A 186 -21.69 19.39 -27.68
C GLY A 186 -23.17 19.75 -27.83
N TYR A 187 -23.99 19.49 -26.82
CA TYR A 187 -25.42 19.84 -26.83
C TYR A 187 -25.65 21.36 -26.91
N ALA A 188 -24.91 22.15 -26.12
CA ALA A 188 -25.02 23.62 -26.14
C ALA A 188 -24.66 24.25 -27.50
N VAL A 189 -23.81 23.58 -28.30
CA VAL A 189 -23.46 24.00 -29.66
C VAL A 189 -24.51 23.52 -30.68
N LEU A 190 -25.11 22.35 -30.46
CA LEU A 190 -26.16 21.81 -31.32
C LEU A 190 -27.51 22.53 -31.19
N GLU A 191 -27.81 23.16 -30.04
CA GLU A 191 -28.98 24.04 -29.87
C GLU A 191 -28.88 25.38 -30.65
N GLN A 192 -27.70 25.71 -31.19
CA GLN A 192 -27.46 26.94 -31.96
C GLN A 192 -27.57 26.74 -33.48
N PHE A 193 -27.93 25.53 -33.92
CA PHE A 193 -28.27 25.18 -35.31
C PHE A 193 -29.77 24.92 -35.46
#